data_AF-A0A5J4TJC2-F1
#
_entry.id   AF-A0A5J4TJC2-F1
#
_cell.length_a   1.000
_cell.length_b   1.000
_cell.length_c   1.000
_cell.angle_alpha   90.00
_cell.angle_beta   90.00
_cell.angle_gamma   90.00
#
_symmetry.space_group_name_H-M   'P 1'
#
loop_
_entity.id
_entity.type
_entity.pdbx_description
1 polymer ?
#
loop_
_entity_poly.entity_id
_entity_poly.type
_entity_poly.pdbx_seq_one_letter_code
_entity_poly.pdbx_strand_id
1 'polypeptide(L)'
;SGTNDVLRWLTFVRVAQSSATVLIDVIGGSLTVDSCTFNDRSSVTSTQPEFTFIKASGTSTTVINSIFNGNQYDNGAAINKNSGILNVEKSTFNGIQGQTGPFIRASSTGANQISYNIFRNATFYGSETQNPANFAAVIINTVNVVSTISLNTFTGLVNGPGISVDSPTFNVAVNSNLFRDNGYATLSTGGIRVTNADAVGTLSVLYNTFINNTATRAGAIFADRSSGSPNYIIQYNLFINNTAYSPRESEADDILILTDCTLRINDNVQIGGDSSDALIQIRDELIEIEGAYNSITPYKYQRDIHVRAGGKNLPYDTDHPDVSIGSFDFPLKTIDYAVNQKDIIGDIDLVLYRQIYPLLHPLWIYKDDVWVKDEVFCSSPYYTTDKSVISASFGSSHA
;
A
#
# COMPACT_ATOMS: atom_id res chain seq x y z
N SER A 1 -11.28 -6.06 -35.51
CA SER A 1 -9.85 -5.75 -35.37
C SER A 1 -9.71 -4.26 -35.10
N GLY A 2 -9.76 -3.84 -33.83
CA GLY A 2 -9.59 -2.43 -33.46
C GLY A 2 -8.11 -2.14 -33.27
N THR A 3 -7.58 -1.18 -33.99
CA THR A 3 -6.24 -0.62 -33.74
C THR A 3 -6.22 -0.04 -32.33
N ASN A 4 -5.27 -0.48 -31.50
CA ASN A 4 -4.94 0.26 -30.28
C ASN A 4 -4.25 1.54 -30.72
N ASP A 5 -4.92 2.68 -30.57
CA ASP A 5 -4.29 3.97 -30.83
C ASP A 5 -3.22 4.21 -29.77
N VAL A 6 -2.10 4.82 -30.16
CA VAL A 6 -0.96 5.03 -29.28
C VAL A 6 -0.50 6.49 -29.36
N LEU A 7 -0.43 7.15 -28.20
CA LEU A 7 0.24 8.43 -28.01
C LEU A 7 1.54 8.17 -27.26
N ARG A 8 2.68 8.59 -27.85
CA ARG A 8 3.98 8.29 -27.28
C ARG A 8 4.96 9.47 -27.37
N TRP A 9 5.74 9.68 -26.31
CA TRP A 9 6.82 10.69 -26.23
C TRP A 9 6.36 12.14 -26.38
N LEU A 10 5.09 12.42 -26.09
CA LEU A 10 4.52 13.75 -26.20
C LEU A 10 4.54 14.49 -24.87
N THR A 11 4.62 15.82 -24.95
CA THR A 11 4.40 16.71 -23.80
C THR A 11 3.10 17.48 -24.00
N PHE A 12 2.15 17.27 -23.10
CA PHE A 12 0.88 17.98 -23.04
C PHE A 12 0.99 19.08 -21.98
N VAL A 13 0.65 20.31 -22.34
CA VAL A 13 0.69 21.46 -21.42
C VAL A 13 -0.63 22.21 -21.49
N ARG A 14 -1.36 22.26 -20.38
CA ARG A 14 -2.45 23.24 -20.22
C ARG A 14 -1.82 24.58 -19.84
N VAL A 15 -1.90 25.56 -20.74
CA VAL A 15 -1.25 26.88 -20.58
C VAL A 15 -2.07 27.83 -19.69
N ALA A 16 -1.43 28.89 -19.17
CA ALA A 16 -1.97 29.81 -18.17
C ALA A 16 -3.40 30.34 -18.42
N GLN A 17 -3.75 30.62 -19.67
CA GLN A 17 -5.04 31.19 -20.05
C GLN A 17 -6.07 30.14 -20.50
N SER A 18 -5.72 28.85 -20.44
CA SER A 18 -6.57 27.78 -20.97
C SER A 18 -7.73 27.44 -20.04
N SER A 19 -8.95 27.59 -20.54
CA SER A 19 -10.17 27.13 -19.89
C SER A 19 -10.50 25.66 -20.18
N ALA A 20 -9.59 24.91 -20.81
CA ALA A 20 -9.83 23.50 -21.14
C ALA A 20 -10.03 22.67 -19.86
N THR A 21 -11.12 21.92 -19.80
CA THR A 21 -11.45 21.02 -18.68
C THR A 21 -10.90 19.62 -18.88
N VAL A 22 -10.55 19.24 -20.12
CA VAL A 22 -9.96 17.94 -20.48
C VAL A 22 -8.85 18.13 -21.52
N LEU A 23 -7.71 17.44 -21.40
CA LEU A 23 -6.67 17.43 -22.46
C LEU A 23 -6.82 16.26 -23.44
N ILE A 24 -7.12 15.07 -22.95
CA ILE A 24 -7.35 13.86 -23.76
C ILE A 24 -8.69 13.26 -23.33
N ASP A 25 -9.64 13.19 -24.26
CA ASP A 25 -10.93 12.54 -24.04
C ASP A 25 -11.01 11.25 -24.86
N VAL A 26 -10.91 10.10 -24.17
CA VAL A 26 -11.00 8.78 -24.78
C VAL A 26 -12.46 8.38 -24.83
N ILE A 27 -13.17 8.80 -25.88
CA ILE A 27 -14.62 8.60 -26.00
C ILE A 27 -15.02 7.22 -26.55
N GLY A 28 -14.08 6.44 -27.08
CA GLY A 28 -14.33 5.12 -27.65
C GLY A 28 -13.04 4.38 -28.00
N GLY A 29 -13.14 3.06 -28.21
CA GLY A 29 -12.00 2.22 -28.56
C GLY A 29 -10.97 2.07 -27.43
N SER A 30 -9.72 1.82 -27.82
CA SER A 30 -8.63 1.55 -26.88
C SER A 30 -7.46 2.48 -27.15
N LEU A 31 -6.98 3.16 -26.10
CA LEU A 31 -5.84 4.09 -26.16
C LEU A 31 -4.71 3.62 -25.26
N THR A 32 -3.48 3.67 -25.78
CA THR A 32 -2.24 3.59 -24.98
C THR A 32 -1.54 4.95 -24.97
N VAL A 33 -1.28 5.47 -23.78
CA VAL A 33 -0.44 6.65 -23.53
C VAL A 33 0.86 6.16 -22.91
N ASP A 34 1.97 6.35 -23.62
CA ASP A 34 3.27 5.81 -23.22
C ASP A 34 4.34 6.88 -23.23
N SER A 35 5.10 6.99 -22.13
CA SER A 35 6.24 7.91 -22.07
C SER A 35 5.87 9.37 -22.36
N CYS A 36 4.67 9.78 -21.97
CA CYS A 36 4.17 11.14 -22.14
C CYS A 36 4.35 11.95 -20.86
N THR A 37 4.44 13.28 -20.99
CA THR A 37 4.49 14.21 -19.86
C THR A 37 3.30 15.16 -19.88
N PHE A 38 2.62 15.30 -18.76
CA PHE A 38 1.48 16.18 -18.56
C PHE A 38 1.83 17.27 -17.57
N ASN A 39 1.60 18.52 -17.97
CA ASN A 39 1.81 19.68 -17.12
C ASN A 39 0.58 20.57 -17.17
N ASP A 40 0.22 21.15 -16.04
CA ASP A 40 -0.75 22.22 -16.00
C ASP A 40 -0.11 23.48 -15.40
N ARG A 41 -0.31 24.59 -16.12
CA ARG A 41 0.17 25.93 -15.78
C ARG A 41 -0.98 26.93 -15.77
N SER A 42 -2.23 26.47 -15.88
CA SER A 42 -3.43 27.30 -15.87
C SER A 42 -3.49 28.13 -14.59
N SER A 43 -3.76 29.42 -14.74
CA SER A 43 -4.09 30.32 -13.63
C SER A 43 -5.56 30.74 -13.66
N VAL A 44 -6.36 30.13 -14.56
CA VAL A 44 -7.80 30.43 -14.68
C VAL A 44 -8.53 29.81 -13.50
N THR A 45 -9.01 30.65 -12.58
CA THR A 45 -9.99 30.26 -11.56
C THR A 45 -11.34 30.06 -12.26
N SER A 46 -11.63 28.82 -12.65
CA SER A 46 -12.84 28.48 -13.38
C SER A 46 -14.07 28.50 -12.46
N THR A 47 -15.21 28.97 -12.97
CA THR A 47 -16.54 28.77 -12.34
C THR A 47 -17.08 27.36 -12.58
N GLN A 48 -16.44 26.56 -13.44
CA GLN A 48 -16.65 25.12 -13.59
C GLN A 48 -15.38 24.38 -13.13
N PRO A 49 -15.37 23.85 -11.90
CA PRO A 49 -14.15 23.55 -11.17
C PRO A 49 -13.35 22.34 -11.71
N GLU A 50 -13.93 21.48 -12.54
CA GLU A 50 -13.34 20.19 -12.88
C GLU A 50 -12.27 20.25 -13.99
N PHE A 51 -11.03 19.84 -13.68
CA PHE A 51 -9.98 19.63 -14.68
C PHE A 51 -9.48 18.18 -14.68
N THR A 52 -9.24 17.64 -15.89
CA THR A 52 -8.69 16.30 -16.08
C THR A 52 -7.65 16.25 -17.20
N PHE A 53 -6.51 15.60 -16.99
CA PHE A 53 -5.58 15.36 -18.10
C PHE A 53 -6.14 14.31 -19.07
N ILE A 54 -6.50 13.14 -18.55
CA ILE A 54 -7.03 12.03 -19.34
C ILE A 54 -8.40 11.63 -18.80
N LYS A 55 -9.44 11.84 -19.60
CA LYS A 55 -10.77 11.30 -19.35
C LYS A 55 -10.90 9.97 -20.09
N ALA A 56 -10.99 8.88 -19.33
CA ALA A 56 -11.03 7.52 -19.87
C ALA A 56 -12.47 7.00 -19.90
N SER A 57 -13.12 7.14 -21.07
CA SER A 57 -14.47 6.62 -21.35
C SER A 57 -14.49 5.50 -22.41
N GLY A 58 -13.34 5.10 -22.94
CA GLY A 58 -13.22 4.05 -23.96
C GLY A 58 -13.43 2.63 -23.42
N THR A 59 -13.17 1.64 -24.28
CA THR A 59 -13.12 0.23 -23.91
C THR A 59 -11.94 -0.05 -22.99
N SER A 60 -10.76 0.48 -23.31
CA SER A 60 -9.60 0.44 -22.43
C SER A 60 -8.73 1.68 -22.58
N THR A 61 -8.11 2.09 -21.47
CA THR A 61 -7.08 3.13 -21.46
C THR A 61 -5.89 2.59 -20.69
N THR A 62 -4.73 2.56 -21.34
CA THR A 62 -3.47 2.14 -20.76
C THR A 62 -2.53 3.33 -20.68
N VAL A 63 -2.03 3.64 -19.49
CA VAL A 63 -1.07 4.72 -19.26
C VAL A 63 0.19 4.11 -18.69
N ILE A 64 1.32 4.24 -19.41
CA ILE A 64 2.59 3.65 -18.99
C ILE A 64 3.73 4.66 -19.08
N ASN A 65 4.72 4.51 -18.20
CA ASN A 65 5.96 5.31 -18.21
C ASN A 65 5.74 6.83 -18.26
N SER A 66 4.59 7.32 -17.82
CA SER A 66 4.18 8.71 -18.03
C SER A 66 4.37 9.54 -16.76
N ILE A 67 4.53 10.85 -16.94
CA ILE A 67 4.76 11.78 -15.83
C ILE A 67 3.61 12.78 -15.79
N PHE A 68 2.97 12.90 -14.64
CA PHE A 68 1.93 13.88 -14.36
C PHE A 68 2.44 14.86 -13.33
N ASN A 69 2.62 16.11 -13.73
CA ASN A 69 2.95 17.21 -12.82
C ASN A 69 1.65 17.95 -12.50
N GLY A 70 1.16 17.71 -11.28
CA GLY A 70 -0.21 18.00 -10.90
C GLY A 70 -0.56 19.47 -10.75
N ASN A 71 -1.85 19.71 -10.61
CA ASN A 71 -2.47 21.01 -10.34
C ASN A 71 -3.78 20.82 -9.55
N GLN A 72 -4.59 21.87 -9.46
CA GLN A 72 -5.93 21.86 -8.88
C GLN A 72 -6.93 21.18 -9.84
N TYR A 73 -7.36 19.96 -9.51
CA TYR A 73 -8.32 19.18 -10.30
C TYR A 73 -9.78 19.34 -9.83
N ASP A 74 -10.00 19.81 -8.60
CA ASP A 74 -11.27 19.79 -7.86
C ASP A 74 -11.96 18.41 -7.89
N ASN A 75 -13.06 18.28 -8.62
CA ASN A 75 -13.79 17.01 -8.77
C ASN A 75 -13.16 16.10 -9.83
N GLY A 76 -12.19 16.61 -10.58
CA GLY A 76 -11.53 15.90 -11.68
C GLY A 76 -10.44 14.98 -11.16
N ALA A 77 -9.44 14.72 -12.01
CA ALA A 77 -8.24 13.96 -11.64
C ALA A 77 -7.14 14.11 -12.70
N ALA A 78 -5.91 13.67 -12.43
CA ALA A 78 -4.97 13.47 -13.54
C ALA A 78 -5.55 12.45 -14.55
N ILE A 79 -6.11 11.36 -14.06
CA ILE A 79 -6.84 10.36 -14.85
C ILE A 79 -8.21 10.15 -14.23
N ASN A 80 -9.27 10.53 -14.96
CA ASN A 80 -10.66 10.30 -14.54
C ASN A 80 -11.28 9.21 -15.41
N LYS A 81 -11.51 8.03 -14.83
CA LYS A 81 -12.12 6.89 -15.52
C LYS A 81 -13.62 6.88 -15.32
N ASN A 82 -14.34 6.86 -16.44
CA ASN A 82 -15.80 6.85 -16.52
C ASN A 82 -16.38 5.63 -17.23
N SER A 83 -15.56 4.79 -17.90
CA SER A 83 -15.96 3.48 -18.41
C SER A 83 -14.75 2.61 -18.75
N GLY A 84 -14.99 1.32 -19.02
CA GLY A 84 -13.98 0.40 -19.55
C GLY A 84 -12.95 -0.07 -18.53
N ILE A 85 -11.81 -0.52 -19.04
CA ILE A 85 -10.66 -0.99 -18.26
C ILE A 85 -9.61 0.12 -18.17
N LEU A 86 -9.06 0.35 -16.98
CA LEU A 86 -7.94 1.27 -16.78
C LEU A 86 -6.71 0.50 -16.33
N ASN A 87 -5.62 0.64 -17.07
CA ASN A 87 -4.30 0.15 -16.69
C ASN A 87 -3.36 1.34 -16.53
N VAL A 88 -2.75 1.51 -15.36
CA VAL A 88 -1.76 2.58 -15.10
C VAL A 88 -0.53 1.96 -14.50
N GLU A 89 0.59 2.02 -15.24
CA GLU A 89 1.82 1.40 -14.80
C GLU A 89 3.04 2.30 -14.92
N LYS A 90 4.02 2.12 -14.03
CA LYS A 90 5.36 2.73 -14.13
C LYS A 90 5.34 4.25 -14.31
N SER A 91 4.29 4.90 -13.84
CA SER A 91 4.05 6.32 -14.02
C SER A 91 4.32 7.08 -12.73
N THR A 92 4.69 8.35 -12.86
CA THR A 92 4.98 9.23 -11.72
C THR A 92 3.97 10.36 -11.65
N PHE A 93 3.33 10.52 -10.50
CA PHE A 93 2.40 11.57 -10.18
C PHE A 93 3.03 12.49 -9.13
N ASN A 94 3.44 13.67 -9.56
CA ASN A 94 4.02 14.69 -8.71
C ASN A 94 2.91 15.67 -8.29
N GLY A 95 2.63 15.71 -6.99
CA GLY A 95 1.67 16.65 -6.41
C GLY A 95 2.23 18.06 -6.25
N ILE A 96 1.35 18.93 -5.79
CA ILE A 96 1.68 20.32 -5.45
C ILE A 96 1.13 20.67 -4.07
N GLN A 97 1.64 21.76 -3.49
CA GLN A 97 0.96 22.42 -2.37
C GLN A 97 -0.32 23.06 -2.89
N GLY A 98 -1.45 22.81 -2.24
CA GLY A 98 -2.73 23.36 -2.69
C GLY A 98 -3.46 22.47 -3.70
N GLN A 99 -3.13 21.18 -3.78
CA GLN A 99 -3.78 20.25 -4.69
C GLN A 99 -5.26 20.10 -4.34
N THR A 100 -6.12 20.12 -5.35
CA THR A 100 -7.54 19.75 -5.22
C THR A 100 -7.79 18.52 -6.07
N GLY A 101 -8.55 17.55 -5.56
CA GLY A 101 -8.86 16.31 -6.27
C GLY A 101 -7.70 15.29 -6.37
N PRO A 102 -8.01 14.05 -6.78
CA PRO A 102 -7.06 12.94 -6.81
C PRO A 102 -6.16 12.92 -8.05
N PHE A 103 -5.13 12.07 -8.03
CA PHE A 103 -4.40 11.73 -9.25
C PHE A 103 -5.21 10.78 -10.12
N ILE A 104 -5.83 9.76 -9.53
CA ILE A 104 -6.67 8.82 -10.25
C ILE A 104 -8.04 8.76 -9.58
N ARG A 105 -9.10 8.94 -10.38
CA ARG A 105 -10.48 8.71 -9.96
C ARG A 105 -11.10 7.61 -10.82
N ALA A 106 -11.59 6.56 -10.19
CA ALA A 106 -12.25 5.43 -10.86
C ALA A 106 -13.77 5.44 -10.59
N SER A 107 -14.50 6.19 -11.43
CA SER A 107 -15.92 6.55 -11.25
C SER A 107 -16.91 5.62 -11.96
N SER A 108 -16.46 4.53 -12.60
CA SER A 108 -17.35 3.59 -13.32
C SER A 108 -17.03 2.11 -13.11
N THR A 109 -17.99 1.27 -13.50
CA THR A 109 -17.78 -0.18 -13.65
C THR A 109 -16.61 -0.49 -14.59
N GLY A 110 -15.99 -1.64 -14.37
CA GLY A 110 -14.80 -2.11 -15.08
C GLY A 110 -13.68 -2.50 -14.13
N ALA A 111 -12.62 -3.10 -14.69
CA ALA A 111 -11.44 -3.49 -13.94
C ALA A 111 -10.39 -2.37 -13.95
N ASN A 112 -9.69 -2.20 -12.83
CA ASN A 112 -8.57 -1.28 -12.72
C ASN A 112 -7.30 -2.03 -12.30
N GLN A 113 -6.20 -1.83 -13.02
CA GLN A 113 -4.87 -2.27 -12.64
C GLN A 113 -3.97 -1.05 -12.49
N ILE A 114 -3.60 -0.73 -11.25
CA ILE A 114 -2.73 0.41 -10.93
C ILE A 114 -1.48 -0.16 -10.29
N SER A 115 -0.36 -0.20 -11.01
CA SER A 115 0.83 -0.90 -10.55
C SER A 115 2.15 -0.15 -10.80
N TYR A 116 3.16 -0.36 -9.96
CA TYR A 116 4.50 0.20 -10.16
C TYR A 116 4.55 1.74 -10.29
N ASN A 117 3.56 2.47 -9.76
CA ASN A 117 3.52 3.92 -9.85
C ASN A 117 4.09 4.58 -8.60
N ILE A 118 4.48 5.84 -8.74
CA ILE A 118 4.89 6.71 -7.63
C ILE A 118 3.90 7.87 -7.53
N PHE A 119 3.20 7.98 -6.41
CA PHE A 119 2.35 9.12 -6.05
C PHE A 119 3.03 9.88 -4.92
N ARG A 120 3.39 11.14 -5.13
CA ARG A 120 4.17 11.87 -4.13
C ARG A 120 3.88 13.35 -4.00
N ASN A 121 4.16 13.90 -2.82
CA ASN A 121 4.29 15.33 -2.54
C ASN A 121 3.04 16.16 -2.88
N ALA A 122 1.85 15.60 -2.63
CA ALA A 122 0.60 16.34 -2.72
C ALA A 122 0.22 16.86 -1.34
N THR A 123 -0.04 18.17 -1.22
CA THR A 123 -0.77 18.70 -0.07
C THR A 123 -2.17 19.04 -0.51
N PHE A 124 -3.10 18.16 -0.17
CA PHE A 124 -4.51 18.39 -0.47
C PHE A 124 -5.02 19.56 0.36
N TYR A 125 -5.66 20.51 -0.30
CA TYR A 125 -6.20 21.68 0.37
C TYR A 125 -7.71 21.54 0.49
N GLY A 126 -8.17 21.50 1.73
CA GLY A 126 -9.56 21.73 2.06
C GLY A 126 -9.63 22.66 3.25
N SER A 127 -10.28 23.80 3.09
CA SER A 127 -11.05 24.31 4.22
C SER A 127 -12.08 23.24 4.59
N GLU A 128 -12.52 23.15 5.84
CA GLU A 128 -13.59 22.25 6.31
C GLU A 128 -14.89 22.37 5.48
N THR A 129 -15.01 23.40 4.64
CA THR A 129 -16.11 23.66 3.70
C THR A 129 -15.95 23.00 2.32
N GLN A 130 -14.78 22.47 1.96
CA GLN A 130 -14.55 21.74 0.72
C GLN A 130 -14.62 20.23 0.96
N ASN A 131 -15.35 19.51 0.10
CA ASN A 131 -15.72 18.11 0.24
C ASN A 131 -14.49 17.19 0.45
N PRO A 132 -14.21 16.72 1.68
CA PRO A 132 -13.05 15.88 2.01
C PRO A 132 -13.04 14.54 1.25
N ALA A 133 -14.18 14.15 0.69
CA ALA A 133 -14.30 12.97 -0.17
C ALA A 133 -13.43 13.04 -1.44
N ASN A 134 -12.93 14.22 -1.82
CA ASN A 134 -12.06 14.37 -3.01
C ASN A 134 -10.56 14.24 -2.72
N PHE A 135 -10.15 14.09 -1.48
CA PHE A 135 -8.73 14.07 -1.11
C PHE A 135 -8.23 12.65 -0.96
N ALA A 136 -7.51 12.16 -1.97
CA ALA A 136 -6.65 10.98 -1.92
C ALA A 136 -5.75 10.95 -3.16
N ALA A 137 -4.68 10.16 -3.17
CA ALA A 137 -3.97 9.92 -4.43
C ALA A 137 -4.82 9.11 -5.43
N VAL A 138 -5.49 8.06 -4.96
CA VAL A 138 -6.39 7.21 -5.75
C VAL A 138 -7.76 7.13 -5.08
N ILE A 139 -8.82 7.42 -5.83
CA ILE A 139 -10.21 7.31 -5.37
C ILE A 139 -10.96 6.25 -6.18
N ILE A 140 -11.61 5.33 -5.47
CA ILE A 140 -12.51 4.30 -5.99
C ILE A 140 -13.94 4.65 -5.54
N ASN A 141 -14.71 5.33 -6.38
CA ASN A 141 -15.99 5.98 -6.02
C ASN A 141 -17.24 5.37 -6.69
N THR A 142 -17.18 4.13 -7.17
CA THR A 142 -18.38 3.46 -7.74
C THR A 142 -18.32 1.93 -7.65
N VAL A 143 -19.40 1.26 -8.06
CA VAL A 143 -19.52 -0.19 -8.21
C VAL A 143 -18.37 -0.72 -9.06
N ASN A 144 -17.33 -1.22 -8.42
CA ASN A 144 -16.15 -1.76 -9.09
C ASN A 144 -16.21 -3.27 -9.07
N VAL A 145 -16.01 -3.87 -10.26
CA VAL A 145 -16.02 -5.33 -10.41
C VAL A 145 -14.78 -5.91 -9.76
N VAL A 146 -13.59 -5.36 -10.06
CA VAL A 146 -12.30 -5.66 -9.41
C VAL A 146 -11.35 -4.47 -9.61
N SER A 147 -10.72 -3.97 -8.55
CA SER A 147 -9.57 -3.07 -8.65
C SER A 147 -8.35 -3.68 -7.97
N THR A 148 -7.24 -3.78 -8.69
CA THR A 148 -5.96 -4.23 -8.15
C THR A 148 -4.98 -3.08 -8.13
N ILE A 149 -4.50 -2.73 -6.94
CA ILE A 149 -3.53 -1.66 -6.70
C ILE A 149 -2.31 -2.32 -6.08
N SER A 150 -1.20 -2.39 -6.82
CA SER A 150 -0.04 -3.17 -6.36
C SER A 150 1.31 -2.56 -6.67
N LEU A 151 2.30 -2.76 -5.80
CA LEU A 151 3.69 -2.34 -6.06
C LEU A 151 3.83 -0.83 -6.32
N ASN A 152 2.91 -0.02 -5.79
CA ASN A 152 2.99 1.43 -5.87
C ASN A 152 3.67 2.02 -4.63
N THR A 153 4.21 3.22 -4.75
CA THR A 153 4.69 4.03 -3.64
C THR A 153 3.80 5.27 -3.48
N PHE A 154 3.24 5.44 -2.29
CA PHE A 154 2.49 6.62 -1.85
C PHE A 154 3.31 7.32 -0.77
N THR A 155 3.79 8.55 -1.05
CA THR A 155 4.68 9.23 -0.09
C THR A 155 4.56 10.74 -0.04
N GLY A 156 4.63 11.31 1.17
CA GLY A 156 4.52 12.75 1.35
C GLY A 156 3.16 13.31 0.93
N LEU A 157 2.10 12.52 1.08
CA LEU A 157 0.72 12.96 0.87
C LEU A 157 0.19 13.60 2.17
N VAL A 158 -0.20 14.87 2.12
CA VAL A 158 -0.63 15.65 3.29
C VAL A 158 -2.10 16.00 3.14
N ASN A 159 -2.90 15.84 4.22
CA ASN A 159 -4.37 15.99 4.20
C ASN A 159 -5.09 15.08 3.18
N GLY A 160 -4.56 13.89 2.88
CA GLY A 160 -5.21 12.93 2.00
C GLY A 160 -4.56 11.55 2.12
N PRO A 161 -5.34 10.45 2.21
CA PRO A 161 -4.78 9.11 2.15
C PRO A 161 -4.16 8.80 0.79
N GLY A 162 -3.35 7.74 0.75
CA GLY A 162 -2.95 7.13 -0.52
C GLY A 162 -4.16 6.62 -1.31
N ILE A 163 -5.07 5.89 -0.65
CA ILE A 163 -6.24 5.28 -1.29
C ILE A 163 -7.52 5.62 -0.53
N SER A 164 -8.55 6.02 -1.26
CA SER A 164 -9.93 6.14 -0.78
C SER A 164 -10.84 5.17 -1.50
N VAL A 165 -11.59 4.36 -0.75
CA VAL A 165 -12.69 3.53 -1.26
C VAL A 165 -14.00 4.12 -0.77
N ASP A 166 -14.63 4.88 -1.66
CA ASP A 166 -15.85 5.64 -1.37
C ASP A 166 -17.08 5.00 -2.03
N SER A 167 -16.89 3.83 -2.64
CA SER A 167 -17.95 3.08 -3.31
C SER A 167 -18.86 2.33 -2.32
N PRO A 168 -20.18 2.31 -2.54
CA PRO A 168 -21.09 1.42 -1.81
C PRO A 168 -20.89 -0.06 -2.17
N THR A 169 -20.30 -0.38 -3.32
CA THR A 169 -20.00 -1.77 -3.70
C THR A 169 -18.59 -1.90 -4.26
N PHE A 170 -17.75 -2.72 -3.64
CA PHE A 170 -16.35 -2.79 -4.03
C PHE A 170 -15.72 -4.18 -3.92
N ASN A 171 -14.76 -4.44 -4.80
CA ASN A 171 -13.80 -5.52 -4.67
C ASN A 171 -12.42 -4.94 -4.98
N VAL A 172 -11.65 -4.67 -3.93
CA VAL A 172 -10.37 -3.96 -4.02
C VAL A 172 -9.27 -4.80 -3.39
N ALA A 173 -8.23 -5.09 -4.16
CA ALA A 173 -7.03 -5.75 -3.69
C ALA A 173 -5.87 -4.74 -3.70
N VAL A 174 -5.32 -4.47 -2.52
CA VAL A 174 -4.17 -3.60 -2.28
C VAL A 174 -3.01 -4.47 -1.85
N ASN A 175 -2.05 -4.69 -2.74
CA ASN A 175 -0.98 -5.68 -2.54
C ASN A 175 0.42 -5.09 -2.71
N SER A 176 1.31 -5.30 -1.73
CA SER A 176 2.74 -4.96 -1.89
C SER A 176 3.01 -3.48 -2.21
N ASN A 177 2.21 -2.56 -1.69
CA ASN A 177 2.44 -1.12 -1.81
C ASN A 177 3.21 -0.58 -0.60
N LEU A 178 3.89 0.54 -0.81
CA LEU A 178 4.53 1.33 0.24
C LEU A 178 3.72 2.61 0.51
N PHE A 179 3.29 2.80 1.75
CA PHE A 179 2.68 4.04 2.26
C PHE A 179 3.63 4.65 3.27
N ARG A 180 4.29 5.76 2.92
CA ARG A 180 5.34 6.35 3.74
C ARG A 180 5.18 7.85 3.92
N ASP A 181 5.25 8.31 5.17
CA ASP A 181 5.22 9.73 5.52
C ASP A 181 3.97 10.43 4.93
N ASN A 182 2.83 9.73 4.91
CA ASN A 182 1.55 10.31 4.52
C ASN A 182 0.76 10.72 5.77
N GLY A 183 -0.02 11.79 5.69
CA GLY A 183 -0.83 12.23 6.81
C GLY A 183 -0.81 13.73 7.07
N TYR A 184 -1.80 14.18 7.84
CA TYR A 184 -1.85 15.45 8.59
C TYR A 184 -3.17 15.57 9.36
N ALA A 185 -3.21 16.48 10.35
CA ALA A 185 -4.17 16.61 11.46
C ALA A 185 -5.67 16.82 11.14
N THR A 186 -6.13 16.72 9.89
CA THR A 186 -7.53 17.01 9.51
C THR A 186 -8.29 15.80 8.96
N LEU A 187 -7.61 14.70 8.62
CA LEU A 187 -8.25 13.53 8.02
C LEU A 187 -8.06 12.25 8.82
N SER A 188 -8.97 11.31 8.56
CA SER A 188 -9.08 10.05 9.28
C SER A 188 -7.94 9.06 9.05
N THR A 189 -7.21 9.13 7.93
CA THR A 189 -6.04 8.26 7.69
C THR A 189 -5.05 8.77 6.66
N GLY A 190 -3.78 8.32 6.75
CA GLY A 190 -2.72 8.57 5.78
C GLY A 190 -2.55 7.45 4.74
N GLY A 191 -2.95 6.21 5.04
CA GLY A 191 -2.78 5.07 4.13
C GLY A 191 -4.01 4.79 3.27
N ILE A 192 -4.96 4.03 3.83
CA ILE A 192 -6.15 3.54 3.13
C ILE A 192 -7.40 3.89 3.94
N ARG A 193 -8.39 4.52 3.30
CA ARG A 193 -9.70 4.78 3.93
C ARG A 193 -10.87 4.12 3.21
N VAL A 194 -11.86 3.70 3.99
CA VAL A 194 -13.19 3.28 3.53
C VAL A 194 -14.23 4.07 4.32
N THR A 195 -15.06 4.89 3.67
CA THR A 195 -15.98 5.80 4.39
C THR A 195 -17.42 5.78 3.87
N ASN A 196 -17.76 4.85 2.97
CA ASN A 196 -19.14 4.76 2.48
C ASN A 196 -20.06 4.13 3.54
N ALA A 197 -21.16 4.82 3.87
CA ALA A 197 -22.11 4.40 4.89
C ALA A 197 -22.90 3.13 4.53
N ASP A 198 -22.92 2.73 3.26
CA ASP A 198 -23.58 1.52 2.76
C ASP A 198 -22.56 0.60 2.05
N ALA A 199 -21.30 0.64 2.50
CA ALA A 199 -20.21 -0.17 1.97
C ALA A 199 -20.51 -1.68 2.07
N VAL A 200 -20.58 -2.35 0.92
CA VAL A 200 -20.67 -3.80 0.74
C VAL A 200 -19.52 -4.27 -0.14
N GLY A 201 -18.87 -5.38 0.21
CA GLY A 201 -17.86 -5.99 -0.64
C GLY A 201 -16.62 -6.44 0.10
N THR A 202 -15.48 -6.48 -0.60
CA THR A 202 -14.21 -6.98 -0.04
C THR A 202 -13.07 -6.02 -0.29
N LEU A 203 -12.36 -5.67 0.78
CA LEU A 203 -11.06 -5.01 0.72
C LEU A 203 -10.01 -6.00 1.24
N SER A 204 -9.08 -6.39 0.38
CA SER A 204 -7.91 -7.18 0.73
C SER A 204 -6.68 -6.29 0.76
N VAL A 205 -6.00 -6.22 1.89
CA VAL A 205 -4.77 -5.45 2.11
C VAL A 205 -3.69 -6.44 2.52
N LEU A 206 -2.84 -6.84 1.56
CA LEU A 206 -1.84 -7.88 1.77
C LEU A 206 -0.43 -7.40 1.45
N TYR A 207 0.55 -7.75 2.28
CA TYR A 207 1.97 -7.51 2.00
C TYR A 207 2.36 -6.03 1.83
N ASN A 208 1.54 -5.09 2.29
CA ASN A 208 1.86 -3.66 2.21
C ASN A 208 2.76 -3.23 3.38
N THR A 209 3.42 -2.09 3.22
CA THR A 209 4.25 -1.48 4.24
C THR A 209 3.76 -0.07 4.54
N PHE A 210 3.46 0.20 5.80
CA PHE A 210 2.99 1.49 6.31
C PHE A 210 4.01 2.07 7.29
N ILE A 211 4.64 3.19 6.93
CA ILE A 211 5.72 3.81 7.71
C ILE A 211 5.40 5.27 7.98
N ASN A 212 5.44 5.66 9.25
CA ASN A 212 5.30 7.05 9.69
C ASN A 212 4.04 7.74 9.14
N ASN A 213 2.94 7.00 8.96
CA ASN A 213 1.70 7.63 8.52
C ASN A 213 0.98 8.26 9.72
N THR A 214 0.44 9.47 9.55
CA THR A 214 -0.18 10.23 10.64
C THR A 214 -1.62 10.62 10.32
N ALA A 215 -2.53 10.55 11.28
CA ALA A 215 -3.92 10.91 11.05
C ALA A 215 -4.68 11.21 12.34
N THR A 216 -5.97 11.55 12.21
CA THR A 216 -6.84 11.72 13.39
C THR A 216 -7.45 10.41 13.88
N ARG A 217 -7.70 9.41 13.02
CA ARG A 217 -8.41 8.18 13.40
C ARG A 217 -7.54 6.93 13.33
N ALA A 218 -6.81 6.75 12.23
CA ALA A 218 -5.81 5.70 12.10
C ALA A 218 -4.70 6.10 11.14
N GLY A 219 -3.44 5.95 11.53
CA GLY A 219 -2.32 6.32 10.67
C GLY A 219 -2.30 5.53 9.36
N ALA A 220 -2.50 4.20 9.42
CA ALA A 220 -2.40 3.33 8.26
C ALA A 220 -3.75 2.98 7.58
N ILE A 221 -4.71 2.38 8.30
CA ILE A 221 -5.96 1.89 7.71
C ILE A 221 -7.15 2.32 8.57
N PHE A 222 -8.09 3.03 7.94
CA PHE A 222 -9.33 3.44 8.58
C PHE A 222 -10.55 2.95 7.79
N ALA A 223 -11.49 2.30 8.47
CA ALA A 223 -12.81 2.01 7.93
C ALA A 223 -13.90 2.58 8.83
N ASP A 224 -14.74 3.45 8.27
CA ASP A 224 -15.85 4.08 8.98
C ASP A 224 -17.06 3.12 9.13
N ARG A 225 -18.05 3.56 9.90
CA ARG A 225 -19.33 2.86 10.10
C ARG A 225 -20.02 2.62 8.75
N SER A 226 -20.44 1.38 8.52
CA SER A 226 -21.23 0.97 7.37
C SER A 226 -22.43 0.12 7.80
N SER A 227 -23.56 0.31 7.11
CA SER A 227 -24.75 -0.53 7.21
C SER A 227 -24.66 -1.79 6.34
N GLY A 228 -23.70 -1.85 5.40
CA GLY A 228 -23.60 -2.86 4.34
C GLY A 228 -22.78 -4.11 4.66
N SER A 229 -22.21 -4.23 5.87
CA SER A 229 -21.40 -5.38 6.31
C SER A 229 -20.26 -5.76 5.33
N PRO A 230 -19.27 -4.87 5.13
CA PRO A 230 -18.11 -5.17 4.28
C PRO A 230 -17.23 -6.28 4.86
N ASN A 231 -16.38 -6.87 4.03
CA ASN A 231 -15.39 -7.87 4.42
C ASN A 231 -13.98 -7.27 4.32
N TYR A 232 -13.24 -7.28 5.43
CA TYR A 232 -11.86 -6.80 5.49
C TYR A 232 -10.89 -7.95 5.71
N ILE A 233 -9.93 -8.09 4.79
CA ILE A 233 -8.84 -9.07 4.87
C ILE A 233 -7.53 -8.29 4.93
N ILE A 234 -6.91 -8.19 6.12
CA ILE A 234 -5.69 -7.42 6.34
C ILE A 234 -4.63 -8.35 6.93
N GLN A 235 -3.72 -8.83 6.09
CA GLN A 235 -2.75 -9.85 6.50
C GLN A 235 -1.36 -9.60 5.93
N TYR A 236 -0.34 -10.06 6.66
CA TYR A 236 1.06 -10.01 6.22
C TYR A 236 1.57 -8.60 5.90
N ASN A 237 0.95 -7.56 6.45
CA ASN A 237 1.42 -6.18 6.29
C ASN A 237 2.47 -5.84 7.37
N LEU A 238 3.30 -4.85 7.07
CA LEU A 238 4.30 -4.28 7.98
C LEU A 238 3.89 -2.86 8.39
N PHE A 239 3.78 -2.62 9.70
CA PHE A 239 3.43 -1.35 10.31
C PHE A 239 4.60 -0.81 11.15
N ILE A 240 4.98 0.44 10.93
CA ILE A 240 6.13 1.06 11.59
C ILE A 240 5.80 2.50 11.93
N ASN A 241 5.75 2.82 13.23
CA ASN A 241 5.61 4.18 13.75
C ASN A 241 4.46 4.99 13.12
N ASN A 242 3.33 4.36 12.80
CA ASN A 242 2.15 5.14 12.43
C ASN A 242 1.59 5.81 13.69
N THR A 243 0.80 6.86 13.54
CA THR A 243 0.25 7.59 14.69
C THR A 243 -1.14 8.12 14.38
N ALA A 244 -2.05 7.91 15.30
CA ALA A 244 -3.36 8.54 15.33
C ALA A 244 -3.44 9.53 16.51
N TYR A 245 -4.11 10.66 16.29
CA TYR A 245 -4.41 11.60 17.36
C TYR A 245 -5.74 12.32 17.13
N SER A 246 -6.76 11.98 17.93
CA SER A 246 -8.05 12.61 18.02
C SER A 246 -8.45 12.82 19.48
N PRO A 247 -8.64 14.08 19.91
CA PRO A 247 -9.08 14.36 21.28
C PRO A 247 -10.56 14.03 21.54
N ARG A 248 -11.31 13.53 20.54
CA ARG A 248 -12.78 13.45 20.59
C ARG A 248 -13.38 12.16 20.03
N GLU A 249 -12.60 11.32 19.38
CA GLU A 249 -13.11 10.16 18.65
C GLU A 249 -12.19 8.95 18.86
N SER A 250 -12.69 7.74 18.64
CA SER A 250 -11.90 6.51 18.73
C SER A 250 -10.71 6.56 17.77
N GLU A 251 -9.54 6.12 18.22
CA GLU A 251 -8.30 6.13 17.45
C GLU A 251 -7.51 4.83 17.65
N ALA A 252 -6.72 4.47 16.65
CA ALA A 252 -5.73 3.39 16.73
C ALA A 252 -4.59 3.70 15.76
N ASP A 253 -3.32 3.56 16.15
CA ASP A 253 -2.20 4.05 15.33
C ASP A 253 -2.13 3.38 13.95
N ASP A 254 -2.44 2.09 13.86
CA ASP A 254 -2.33 1.32 12.63
C ASP A 254 -3.70 1.04 11.99
N ILE A 255 -4.59 0.32 12.67
CA ILE A 255 -5.85 -0.16 12.09
C ILE A 255 -7.03 0.22 12.97
N LEU A 256 -7.99 0.97 12.41
CA LEU A 256 -9.26 1.24 13.07
C LEU A 256 -10.45 0.90 12.16
N ILE A 257 -11.31 0.01 12.63
CA ILE A 257 -12.55 -0.40 11.93
C ILE A 257 -13.76 -0.04 12.80
N LEU A 258 -14.71 0.74 12.30
CA LEU A 258 -15.87 1.20 13.09
C LEU A 258 -17.20 0.51 12.74
N THR A 259 -17.17 -0.57 11.97
CA THR A 259 -18.37 -1.16 11.39
C THR A 259 -18.59 -2.58 11.84
N ASP A 260 -19.86 -3.01 11.90
CA ASP A 260 -20.20 -4.43 11.92
C ASP A 260 -19.77 -5.04 10.57
N CYS A 261 -18.85 -5.99 10.61
CA CYS A 261 -18.20 -6.53 9.42
C CYS A 261 -17.68 -7.95 9.64
N THR A 262 -17.26 -8.59 8.55
CA THR A 262 -16.42 -9.80 8.64
C THR A 262 -14.96 -9.37 8.62
N LEU A 263 -14.21 -9.78 9.63
CA LEU A 263 -12.78 -9.49 9.75
C LEU A 263 -11.92 -10.74 9.60
N ARG A 264 -10.86 -10.63 8.81
CA ARG A 264 -9.69 -11.50 8.87
C ARG A 264 -8.45 -10.61 8.94
N ILE A 265 -8.08 -10.24 10.16
CA ILE A 265 -6.93 -9.38 10.43
C ILE A 265 -5.99 -10.19 11.31
N ASN A 266 -4.90 -10.68 10.71
CA ASN A 266 -3.90 -11.49 11.40
C ASN A 266 -2.59 -11.57 10.60
N ASP A 267 -1.58 -12.17 11.20
CA ASP A 267 -0.25 -12.35 10.61
C ASP A 267 0.42 -11.05 10.13
N ASN A 268 -0.03 -9.89 10.64
CA ASN A 268 0.65 -8.62 10.40
C ASN A 268 1.84 -8.49 11.36
N VAL A 269 2.76 -7.58 11.04
CA VAL A 269 3.88 -7.25 11.92
C VAL A 269 3.96 -5.77 12.16
N GLN A 270 4.31 -5.48 13.41
CA GLN A 270 4.47 -4.14 13.91
C GLN A 270 5.87 -3.99 14.50
N ILE A 271 6.52 -2.87 14.22
CA ILE A 271 7.79 -2.49 14.82
C ILE A 271 7.57 -1.24 15.67
N GLY A 272 7.73 -1.38 16.98
CA GLY A 272 7.73 -0.26 17.93
C GLY A 272 6.37 0.16 18.49
N GLY A 273 5.32 -0.65 18.30
CA GLY A 273 3.98 -0.40 18.88
C GLY A 273 3.52 -1.51 19.82
N ASP A 274 2.22 -1.53 20.14
CA ASP A 274 1.57 -2.57 20.92
C ASP A 274 0.23 -3.04 20.31
N SER A 275 -0.36 -4.05 20.94
CA SER A 275 -1.57 -4.70 20.41
C SER A 275 -2.77 -3.75 20.30
N SER A 276 -2.80 -2.66 21.07
CA SER A 276 -3.87 -1.66 21.04
C SER A 276 -3.85 -0.76 19.80
N ASP A 277 -2.84 -0.91 18.93
CA ASP A 277 -2.75 -0.17 17.67
C ASP A 277 -3.65 -0.74 16.56
N ALA A 278 -4.34 -1.86 16.82
CA ALA A 278 -5.38 -2.42 15.96
C ALA A 278 -6.70 -2.60 16.73
N LEU A 279 -7.68 -1.74 16.45
CA LEU A 279 -8.97 -1.72 17.15
C LEU A 279 -10.16 -1.86 16.21
N ILE A 280 -11.20 -2.53 16.72
CA ILE A 280 -12.55 -2.54 16.13
C ILE A 280 -13.53 -1.91 17.11
N GLN A 281 -14.40 -1.04 16.60
CA GLN A 281 -15.57 -0.57 17.35
C GLN A 281 -16.81 -1.32 16.90
N ILE A 282 -17.37 -2.12 17.81
CA ILE A 282 -18.64 -2.82 17.63
C ILE A 282 -19.68 -2.11 18.50
N ARG A 283 -20.67 -1.49 17.85
CA ARG A 283 -21.65 -0.62 18.53
C ARG A 283 -20.97 0.52 19.31
N ASP A 284 -20.99 0.46 20.63
CA ASP A 284 -20.43 1.47 21.53
C ASP A 284 -19.15 0.99 22.24
N GLU A 285 -18.70 -0.22 21.94
CA GLU A 285 -17.49 -0.81 22.55
C GLU A 285 -16.33 -0.78 21.55
N LEU A 286 -15.19 -0.24 21.99
CA LEU A 286 -13.92 -0.28 21.27
C LEU A 286 -13.08 -1.43 21.84
N ILE A 287 -12.70 -2.36 20.97
CA ILE A 287 -12.11 -3.64 21.34
C ILE A 287 -10.83 -3.84 20.54
N GLU A 288 -9.81 -4.39 21.19
CA GLU A 288 -8.59 -4.84 20.51
C GLU A 288 -8.90 -5.98 19.54
N ILE A 289 -8.30 -5.94 18.35
CA ILE A 289 -8.41 -7.04 17.38
C ILE A 289 -7.38 -8.11 17.75
N GLU A 290 -7.80 -9.07 18.56
CA GLU A 290 -6.95 -10.18 19.01
C GLU A 290 -6.30 -10.92 17.83
N GLY A 291 -4.99 -11.08 17.89
CA GLY A 291 -4.22 -11.76 16.85
C GLY A 291 -3.97 -10.93 15.58
N ALA A 292 -4.28 -9.62 15.58
CA ALA A 292 -3.98 -8.73 14.46
C ALA A 292 -2.50 -8.73 14.08
N TYR A 293 -1.63 -8.75 15.10
CA TYR A 293 -0.18 -8.86 14.98
C TYR A 293 0.31 -10.23 15.39
N ASN A 294 1.35 -10.70 14.71
CA ASN A 294 2.11 -11.87 15.10
C ASN A 294 2.75 -11.64 16.47
N SER A 295 2.27 -12.34 17.50
CA SER A 295 2.92 -12.41 18.80
C SER A 295 4.13 -13.33 18.71
N ILE A 296 5.28 -12.78 18.31
CA ILE A 296 6.51 -13.57 18.23
C ILE A 296 7.53 -12.98 19.18
N THR A 297 8.03 -13.82 20.07
CA THR A 297 9.09 -13.45 20.99
C THR A 297 10.41 -13.46 20.23
N PRO A 298 11.11 -12.31 20.13
CA PRO A 298 12.28 -12.20 19.30
C PRO A 298 13.48 -12.95 19.89
N TYR A 299 14.38 -13.42 19.04
CA TYR A 299 15.68 -13.94 19.46
C TYR A 299 16.70 -12.80 19.56
N LYS A 300 17.73 -12.99 20.40
CA LYS A 300 18.79 -12.01 20.57
C LYS A 300 19.58 -11.84 19.26
N TYR A 301 19.63 -10.61 18.75
CA TYR A 301 20.30 -10.28 17.50
C TYR A 301 21.76 -10.75 17.49
N GLN A 302 22.13 -11.37 16.36
CA GLN A 302 23.49 -11.69 15.99
C GLN A 302 23.68 -11.32 14.54
N ARG A 303 24.91 -10.91 14.19
CA ARG A 303 25.25 -10.55 12.81
C ARG A 303 25.27 -11.78 11.91
N ASP A 304 26.03 -12.80 12.25
CA ASP A 304 26.12 -14.04 11.48
C ASP A 304 25.05 -15.02 11.95
N ILE A 305 24.09 -15.34 11.09
CA ILE A 305 22.97 -16.24 11.40
C ILE A 305 22.99 -17.44 10.47
N HIS A 306 23.21 -18.62 11.05
CA HIS A 306 23.17 -19.89 10.37
C HIS A 306 21.73 -20.40 10.27
N VAL A 307 21.32 -20.79 9.06
CA VAL A 307 20.00 -21.37 8.78
C VAL A 307 20.14 -22.73 8.10
N ARG A 308 19.52 -23.78 8.64
CA ARG A 308 19.52 -25.13 8.05
C ARG A 308 18.20 -25.85 8.28
N ALA A 309 17.83 -26.78 7.40
CA ALA A 309 16.58 -27.52 7.49
C ALA A 309 16.40 -28.29 8.83
N GLY A 310 17.51 -28.72 9.45
CA GLY A 310 17.53 -29.36 10.78
C GLY A 310 17.67 -28.40 11.97
N GLY A 311 17.60 -27.09 11.74
CA GLY A 311 17.61 -26.06 12.78
C GLY A 311 16.30 -25.99 13.57
N LYS A 312 16.24 -25.08 14.54
CA LYS A 312 15.04 -24.83 15.35
C LYS A 312 14.76 -23.33 15.43
N ASN A 313 13.50 -22.96 15.20
CA ASN A 313 12.98 -21.63 15.51
C ASN A 313 12.45 -21.70 16.95
N LEU A 314 13.29 -21.37 17.92
CA LEU A 314 12.93 -21.41 19.33
C LEU A 314 12.36 -20.05 19.73
N PRO A 315 11.20 -19.99 20.41
CA PRO A 315 10.80 -18.75 21.07
C PRO A 315 11.83 -18.38 22.15
N TYR A 316 11.98 -17.08 22.41
CA TYR A 316 12.82 -16.55 23.50
C TYR A 316 12.54 -17.28 24.82
N ASP A 317 13.60 -17.70 25.51
CA ASP A 317 13.54 -18.35 26.81
C ASP A 317 14.46 -17.59 27.77
N THR A 318 13.88 -16.87 28.74
CA THR A 318 14.66 -16.11 29.74
C THR A 318 15.61 -16.98 30.56
N ASP A 319 15.34 -18.29 30.64
CA ASP A 319 16.13 -19.26 31.40
C ASP A 319 17.17 -19.98 30.53
N HIS A 320 17.16 -19.77 29.20
CA HIS A 320 18.15 -20.28 28.27
C HIS A 320 19.04 -19.12 27.80
N PRO A 321 20.38 -19.23 27.83
CA PRO A 321 21.24 -18.20 27.26
C PRO A 321 21.09 -18.18 25.73
N ASP A 322 20.15 -17.37 25.25
CA ASP A 322 19.77 -17.17 23.83
C ASP A 322 20.91 -16.62 22.95
N VAL A 323 22.08 -16.37 23.54
CA VAL A 323 23.31 -15.90 22.88
C VAL A 323 23.88 -16.90 21.87
N SER A 324 23.30 -18.10 21.75
CA SER A 324 23.71 -19.13 20.80
C SER A 324 22.69 -19.42 19.70
N ILE A 325 21.47 -18.88 19.79
CA ILE A 325 20.43 -19.07 18.75
C ILE A 325 20.89 -18.40 17.45
N GLY A 326 20.86 -19.15 16.34
CA GLY A 326 21.40 -18.69 15.06
C GLY A 326 22.88 -18.98 14.86
N SER A 327 23.58 -19.58 15.83
CA SER A 327 24.96 -20.06 15.65
C SER A 327 25.04 -21.34 14.80
N PHE A 328 26.26 -21.76 14.42
CA PHE A 328 26.51 -23.03 13.72
C PHE A 328 25.96 -24.26 14.48
N ASP A 329 26.10 -24.25 15.81
CA ASP A 329 25.66 -25.36 16.67
C ASP A 329 24.14 -25.35 16.85
N PHE A 330 23.54 -24.16 16.96
CA PHE A 330 22.11 -23.94 17.15
C PHE A 330 21.48 -23.06 16.06
N PRO A 331 21.50 -23.50 14.80
CA PRO A 331 21.00 -22.70 13.70
C PRO A 331 19.49 -22.65 13.68
N LEU A 332 18.99 -21.59 13.06
CA LEU A 332 17.58 -21.40 12.82
C LEU A 332 17.08 -22.34 11.72
N LYS A 333 15.79 -22.64 11.76
CA LYS A 333 15.15 -23.53 10.79
C LYS A 333 14.83 -22.80 9.49
N THR A 334 14.39 -21.54 9.58
CA THR A 334 13.86 -20.81 8.42
C THR A 334 14.43 -19.39 8.31
N ILE A 335 14.54 -18.92 7.07
CA ILE A 335 15.11 -17.60 6.75
C ILE A 335 14.19 -16.47 7.21
N ASP A 336 12.88 -16.62 7.03
CA ASP A 336 11.89 -15.66 7.49
C ASP A 336 11.96 -15.46 9.01
N TYR A 337 12.13 -16.53 9.79
CA TYR A 337 12.32 -16.40 11.23
C TYR A 337 13.62 -15.64 11.55
N ALA A 338 14.72 -15.97 10.87
CA ALA A 338 16.00 -15.28 11.05
C ALA A 338 15.92 -13.78 10.77
N VAL A 339 15.28 -13.38 9.67
CA VAL A 339 15.21 -11.96 9.28
C VAL A 339 14.20 -11.18 10.14
N ASN A 340 13.05 -11.80 10.42
CA ASN A 340 11.89 -11.10 10.95
C ASN A 340 11.84 -11.04 12.47
N GLN A 341 12.56 -11.93 13.18
CA GLN A 341 12.38 -12.14 14.62
C GLN A 341 13.57 -11.73 15.48
N LYS A 342 14.41 -10.83 14.98
CA LYS A 342 15.51 -10.23 15.76
C LYS A 342 14.98 -9.19 16.75
N ASP A 343 15.58 -9.12 17.93
CA ASP A 343 15.18 -8.20 19.02
C ASP A 343 15.54 -6.73 18.77
N ILE A 344 16.50 -6.45 17.89
CA ILE A 344 16.90 -5.11 17.49
C ILE A 344 17.08 -5.00 15.97
N ILE A 345 17.01 -3.77 15.46
CA ILE A 345 17.44 -3.42 14.09
C ILE A 345 18.95 -3.66 14.00
N GLY A 346 19.36 -4.32 12.93
CA GLY A 346 20.74 -4.70 12.68
C GLY A 346 20.89 -5.54 11.42
N ASP A 347 21.95 -5.23 10.70
CA ASP A 347 22.49 -5.95 9.55
C ASP A 347 22.67 -7.46 9.82
N ILE A 348 22.26 -8.33 8.89
CA ILE A 348 22.39 -9.80 9.03
C ILE A 348 23.17 -10.41 7.86
N ASP A 349 24.13 -11.25 8.21
CA ASP A 349 24.81 -12.19 7.32
C ASP A 349 24.21 -13.60 7.49
N LEU A 350 23.29 -13.99 6.60
CA LEU A 350 22.67 -15.31 6.57
C LEU A 350 23.63 -16.35 5.97
N VAL A 351 24.03 -17.33 6.77
CA VAL A 351 24.87 -18.47 6.37
C VAL A 351 23.99 -19.68 6.06
N LEU A 352 23.96 -20.07 4.79
CA LEU A 352 23.18 -21.19 4.27
C LEU A 352 24.06 -22.39 3.92
N TYR A 353 23.45 -23.57 3.79
CA TYR A 353 24.15 -24.86 3.67
C TYR A 353 23.70 -25.66 2.46
N ARG A 354 23.74 -25.05 1.27
CA ARG A 354 23.42 -25.70 -0.02
C ARG A 354 22.24 -26.66 0.08
N GLN A 355 21.13 -26.08 0.52
CA GLN A 355 19.83 -26.71 0.74
C GLN A 355 18.73 -25.88 0.07
N ILE A 356 17.52 -26.40 0.05
CA ILE A 356 16.33 -25.65 -0.36
C ILE A 356 15.68 -25.05 0.88
N TYR A 357 15.49 -23.73 0.86
CA TYR A 357 14.93 -22.94 1.94
C TYR A 357 13.60 -22.33 1.49
N PRO A 358 12.46 -22.96 1.81
CA PRO A 358 11.17 -22.35 1.60
C PRO A 358 11.01 -21.18 2.57
N LEU A 359 10.72 -19.99 2.04
CA LEU A 359 10.19 -18.91 2.86
C LEU A 359 8.77 -19.32 3.27
N LEU A 360 8.48 -19.22 4.57
CA LEU A 360 7.15 -19.47 5.14
C LEU A 360 6.35 -18.18 5.35
N HIS A 361 7.04 -17.04 5.36
CA HIS A 361 6.46 -15.70 5.43
C HIS A 361 7.30 -14.73 4.58
N PRO A 362 6.75 -13.55 4.22
CA PRO A 362 7.54 -12.46 3.62
C PRO A 362 8.71 -12.04 4.52
N LEU A 363 9.79 -11.54 3.92
CA LEU A 363 10.91 -10.99 4.66
C LEU A 363 10.67 -9.50 4.93
N TRP A 364 10.66 -9.10 6.20
CA TRP A 364 10.50 -7.70 6.62
C TRP A 364 11.88 -7.10 6.90
N ILE A 365 12.43 -6.43 5.89
CA ILE A 365 13.75 -5.80 5.96
C ILE A 365 13.54 -4.28 6.16
N TYR A 366 13.92 -3.76 7.32
CA TYR A 366 13.72 -2.36 7.66
C TYR A 366 14.96 -1.77 8.33
N LYS A 367 15.65 -0.85 7.64
CA LYS A 367 16.91 -0.24 8.08
C LYS A 367 18.06 -1.24 8.34
N ASP A 368 17.93 -2.45 7.81
CA ASP A 368 18.94 -3.50 7.84
C ASP A 368 19.36 -3.84 6.41
N ASP A 369 20.61 -4.26 6.25
CA ASP A 369 21.01 -5.05 5.09
C ASP A 369 20.98 -6.55 5.43
N VAL A 370 20.55 -7.38 4.48
CA VAL A 370 20.56 -8.84 4.59
C VAL A 370 21.43 -9.42 3.49
N TRP A 371 22.61 -9.94 3.86
CA TRP A 371 23.47 -10.68 2.95
C TRP A 371 23.22 -12.16 3.09
N VAL A 372 23.17 -12.86 1.96
CA VAL A 372 23.02 -14.32 1.92
C VAL A 372 24.29 -14.91 1.35
N LYS A 373 24.94 -15.80 2.10
CA LYS A 373 26.13 -16.52 1.67
C LYS A 373 25.98 -18.02 1.89
N ASP A 374 26.49 -18.79 0.94
CA ASP A 374 26.70 -20.23 1.14
C ASP A 374 27.92 -20.44 2.03
N GLU A 375 27.81 -21.40 2.94
CA GLU A 375 28.94 -21.87 3.73
C GLU A 375 30.04 -22.40 2.79
N VAL A 376 31.28 -22.00 3.06
CA VAL A 376 32.44 -22.21 2.18
C VAL A 376 32.99 -23.63 2.31
N PHE A 377 32.75 -24.30 3.45
CA PHE A 377 33.30 -25.61 3.75
C PHE A 377 32.65 -26.74 2.96
N CYS A 378 33.30 -27.16 1.87
CA CYS A 378 32.88 -28.19 0.90
C CYS A 378 32.63 -29.61 1.46
N SER A 379 32.68 -29.84 2.77
CA SER A 379 32.52 -31.13 3.43
C SER A 379 31.43 -31.15 4.50
N SER A 380 30.51 -30.18 4.48
CA SER A 380 29.36 -30.20 5.38
C SER A 380 28.47 -31.42 5.11
N PRO A 381 28.09 -32.21 6.14
CA PRO A 381 27.17 -33.34 5.97
C PRO A 381 25.74 -32.90 5.61
N TYR A 382 25.48 -31.60 5.58
CA TYR A 382 24.14 -31.02 5.38
C TYR A 382 23.83 -30.69 3.92
N TYR A 383 24.81 -30.72 3.01
CA TYR A 383 24.61 -30.30 1.62
C TYR A 383 23.75 -31.29 0.85
N THR A 384 22.67 -30.79 0.24
CA THR A 384 21.76 -31.59 -0.61
C THR A 384 21.65 -31.05 -2.03
N THR A 385 22.18 -29.85 -2.29
CA THR A 385 22.25 -29.21 -3.61
C THR A 385 23.65 -28.61 -3.85
N ASP A 386 23.93 -28.17 -5.07
CA ASP A 386 25.23 -27.53 -5.41
C ASP A 386 25.37 -26.11 -4.84
N LYS A 387 24.24 -25.44 -4.58
CA LYS A 387 24.11 -24.08 -4.04
C LYS A 387 22.82 -23.96 -3.23
N SER A 388 22.75 -23.03 -2.28
CA SER A 388 21.48 -22.77 -1.59
C SER A 388 20.44 -22.19 -2.53
N VAL A 389 19.20 -22.63 -2.35
CA VAL A 389 18.05 -22.16 -3.13
C VAL A 389 17.01 -21.63 -2.17
N ILE A 390 16.78 -20.32 -2.21
CA ILE A 390 15.65 -19.69 -1.52
C ILE A 390 14.44 -19.79 -2.44
N SER A 391 13.36 -20.40 -1.97
CA SER A 391 12.12 -20.53 -2.71
C SER A 391 10.98 -19.84 -1.96
N ALA A 392 10.20 -19.00 -2.63
CA ALA A 392 9.02 -18.35 -2.05
C ALA A 392 7.78 -18.72 -2.87
N SER A 393 6.65 -18.96 -2.20
CA SER A 393 5.37 -19.28 -2.84
C SER A 393 4.22 -18.33 -2.46
N PHE A 394 4.51 -17.25 -1.73
CA PHE A 394 3.51 -16.20 -1.43
C PHE A 394 3.19 -15.43 -2.72
N GLY A 395 1.91 -15.36 -3.11
CA GLY A 395 1.43 -14.86 -4.41
C GLY A 395 1.94 -13.46 -4.77
N SER A 396 2.03 -13.04 -6.04
CA SER A 396 1.37 -13.45 -7.28
C SER A 396 2.39 -13.53 -8.42
N SER A 397 1.99 -14.11 -9.56
CA SER A 397 2.78 -14.31 -10.79
C SER A 397 3.25 -13.03 -11.51
N HIS A 398 3.50 -11.94 -10.79
CA HIS A 398 3.87 -10.63 -11.35
C HIS A 398 4.99 -9.92 -10.58
N ALA A 399 5.96 -10.68 -10.04
CA ALA A 399 7.30 -10.16 -9.76
C ALA A 399 8.04 -9.87 -11.08
#